data_AF-A0A7R9WMC4-F1
#
_entry.id   AF-A0A7R9WMC4-F1
#
_cell.length_a   1.000
_cell.length_b   1.000
_cell.length_c   1.000
_cell.angle_alpha   90.00
_cell.angle_beta   90.00
_cell.angle_gamma   90.00
#
_symmetry.space_group_name_H-M   'P 1'
#
loop_
_entity.id
_entity.type
_entity.pdbx_description
1 polymer ?
#
loop_
_entity_poly.entity_id
_entity_poly.type
_entity_poly.pdbx_seq_one_letter_code
_entity_poly.pdbx_strand_id
1 'polypeptide(L)'
;YRYEGLRFTDFENVLTELRDQLDSEFGPYHKRPSALLYKAWVEEAGGKVRGPREGQTSEDFNDVSAYSKGRIGGRGSDDIWPLHLLDLKDDNHMSVTFKLLHDLPHVIQYYLDQFVFPLTMEHHHEKISASGQDLGGEMLFSKRVGFSGTPSDLLPEELGQCQYDEGVDGQILHFLTNEAIVSSRLMESQWSVKKLLDDILKADPPYHALLDCGALITGMSNYEVAKYLLTNGLTTEFDGVAFLDSQDRKMMLMRHGMNVVRLNQSGIPSHRRFSFYDQIHTTGMDIHQCID
;
A
#
# COMPACT_ATOMS: atom_id res chain seq x y z
N TYR A 1 -8.41 6.11 -27.23
CA TYR A 1 -7.10 6.61 -26.79
C TYR A 1 -5.97 5.58 -26.83
N ARG A 2 -6.06 4.37 -26.24
CA ARG A 2 -4.92 3.41 -26.25
C ARG A 2 -4.45 2.94 -27.64
N TYR A 3 -5.34 2.86 -28.62
CA TYR A 3 -5.02 2.39 -29.98
C TYR A 3 -4.98 3.51 -31.03
N GLU A 4 -5.57 4.66 -30.73
CA GLU A 4 -5.81 5.75 -31.71
C GLU A 4 -5.20 7.08 -31.28
N GLY A 5 -4.56 7.14 -30.10
CA GLY A 5 -4.09 8.38 -29.50
C GLY A 5 -5.22 9.33 -29.12
N LEU A 6 -4.84 10.53 -28.66
CA LEU A 6 -5.74 11.68 -28.50
C LEU A 6 -6.20 12.20 -29.87
N ARG A 7 -7.46 12.63 -29.96
CA ARG A 7 -7.89 13.44 -31.11
C ARG A 7 -7.25 14.81 -31.00
N PHE A 8 -7.08 15.49 -32.13
CA PHE A 8 -6.48 16.82 -32.13
C PHE A 8 -7.21 17.81 -31.21
N THR A 9 -8.55 17.77 -31.23
CA THR A 9 -9.40 18.61 -30.36
C THR A 9 -9.22 18.29 -28.87
N ASP A 10 -9.00 17.02 -28.52
CA ASP A 10 -8.75 16.62 -27.12
C ASP A 10 -7.39 17.13 -26.65
N PHE A 11 -6.40 17.06 -27.54
CA PHE A 11 -5.06 17.60 -27.29
C PHE A 11 -5.04 19.13 -27.16
N GLU A 12 -5.81 19.85 -27.97
CA GLU A 12 -6.00 21.29 -27.82
C GLU A 12 -6.53 21.65 -26.43
N ASN A 13 -7.52 20.90 -25.92
CA ASN A 13 -8.04 21.10 -24.56
C ASN A 13 -6.97 20.88 -23.50
N VAL A 14 -6.16 19.82 -23.64
CA VAL A 14 -5.04 19.54 -22.71
C VAL A 14 -4.05 20.70 -22.67
N LEU A 15 -3.59 21.18 -23.83
CA LEU A 15 -2.60 22.26 -23.87
C LEU A 15 -3.17 23.60 -23.41
N THR A 16 -4.45 23.86 -23.65
CA THR A 16 -5.12 25.06 -23.16
C THR A 16 -5.23 25.06 -21.64
N GLU A 17 -5.69 23.95 -21.05
CA GLU A 17 -5.75 23.81 -19.59
C GLU A 17 -4.36 23.88 -18.95
N LEU A 18 -3.37 23.21 -19.53
CA LEU A 18 -2.00 23.25 -19.01
C LEU A 18 -1.40 24.66 -19.11
N ARG A 19 -1.80 25.45 -20.12
CA ARG A 19 -1.45 26.86 -20.26
C ARG A 19 -2.12 27.73 -19.20
N ASP A 20 -3.40 27.52 -18.96
CA ASP A 20 -4.16 28.28 -17.95
C ASP A 20 -3.64 27.99 -16.53
N GLN A 21 -3.33 26.71 -16.24
CA GLN A 21 -2.66 26.31 -14.99
C GLN A 21 -1.30 26.98 -14.87
N LEU A 22 -0.48 26.94 -15.91
CA LEU A 22 0.83 27.59 -15.92
C LEU A 22 0.71 29.08 -15.58
N ASP A 23 -0.26 29.79 -16.14
CA ASP A 23 -0.46 31.21 -15.90
C ASP A 23 -0.95 31.51 -14.48
N SER A 24 -1.69 30.58 -13.86
CA SER A 24 -2.15 30.67 -12.47
C SER A 24 -1.05 30.34 -11.42
N GLU A 25 -0.03 29.59 -11.83
CA GLU A 25 1.07 29.15 -10.95
C GLU A 25 2.07 30.28 -10.67
N PHE A 26 2.67 30.29 -9.47
CA PHE A 26 3.61 31.34 -9.05
C PHE A 26 5.08 30.98 -9.33
N GLY A 27 5.90 32.00 -9.59
CA GLY A 27 7.35 31.87 -9.78
C GLY A 27 7.82 31.91 -11.24
N PRO A 28 9.10 31.61 -11.53
CA PRO A 28 9.63 31.60 -12.89
C PRO A 28 8.97 30.52 -13.75
N TYR A 29 8.49 30.85 -14.96
CA TYR A 29 7.70 29.95 -15.82
C TYR A 29 8.31 28.55 -15.99
N HIS A 30 9.61 28.45 -16.25
CA HIS A 30 10.31 27.17 -16.46
C HIS A 30 10.41 26.28 -15.21
N LYS A 31 10.13 26.79 -14.01
CA LYS A 31 10.11 26.04 -12.75
C LYS A 31 8.71 25.73 -12.25
N ARG A 32 7.68 26.26 -12.92
CA ARG A 32 6.29 26.05 -12.51
C ARG A 32 5.87 24.60 -12.81
N PRO A 33 5.03 23.98 -11.96
CA PRO A 33 4.64 22.58 -12.13
C PRO A 33 4.12 22.23 -13.53
N SER A 34 3.25 23.05 -14.15
CA SER A 34 2.73 22.79 -15.50
C SER A 34 3.84 22.76 -16.56
N ALA A 35 4.84 23.66 -16.48
CA ALA A 35 5.97 23.67 -17.41
C ALA A 35 6.90 22.46 -17.21
N LEU A 36 7.10 22.03 -15.98
CA LEU A 36 7.89 20.83 -15.66
C LEU A 36 7.18 19.56 -16.11
N LEU A 37 5.86 19.47 -15.93
CA LEU A 37 5.04 18.36 -16.40
C LEU A 37 5.08 18.25 -17.93
N TYR A 38 4.87 19.37 -18.63
CA TYR A 38 5.00 19.42 -20.08
C TYR A 38 6.39 18.99 -20.57
N LYS A 39 7.44 19.49 -19.91
CA LYS A 39 8.81 19.09 -20.22
C LYS A 39 9.03 17.59 -20.05
N ALA A 40 8.54 17.01 -18.95
CA ALA A 40 8.62 15.57 -18.72
C ALA A 40 7.90 14.77 -19.81
N TRP A 41 6.72 15.22 -20.26
CA TRP A 41 6.02 14.57 -21.38
C TRP A 41 6.81 14.62 -22.69
N VAL A 42 7.40 15.77 -23.02
CA VAL A 42 8.23 15.93 -24.22
C VAL A 42 9.47 15.02 -24.15
N GLU A 43 10.15 14.95 -23.00
CA GLU A 43 11.33 14.11 -22.80
C GLU A 43 10.98 12.60 -22.85
N GLU A 44 9.88 12.18 -22.24
CA GLU A 44 9.39 10.79 -22.26
C GLU A 44 8.98 10.35 -23.67
N ALA A 45 8.43 11.26 -24.47
CA ALA A 45 8.12 11.03 -25.88
C ALA A 45 9.37 11.03 -26.80
N GLY A 46 10.57 11.25 -26.24
CA GLY A 46 11.83 11.27 -26.98
C GLY A 46 12.17 12.61 -27.65
N GLY A 47 11.40 13.66 -27.38
CA GLY A 47 11.66 15.03 -27.83
C GLY A 47 12.50 15.83 -26.84
N LYS A 48 12.80 17.09 -27.19
CA LYS A 48 13.51 18.01 -26.30
C LYS A 48 12.81 19.37 -26.27
N VAL A 49 12.62 19.94 -25.08
CA VAL A 49 12.15 21.32 -24.95
C VAL A 49 13.32 22.28 -25.20
N ARG A 50 13.11 23.29 -26.05
CA ARG A 50 14.12 24.33 -26.33
C ARG A 50 14.54 25.02 -25.03
N GLY A 51 15.84 25.08 -24.78
CA GLY A 51 16.43 25.87 -23.71
C GLY A 51 17.11 27.14 -24.26
N PRO A 52 17.41 28.13 -23.38
CA PRO A 52 18.28 29.24 -23.75
C PRO A 52 19.69 28.74 -24.09
N ARG A 53 20.46 29.54 -24.85
CA ARG A 53 21.85 29.21 -25.23
C ARG A 53 22.74 29.06 -23.99
N GLU A 54 23.73 28.17 -24.05
CA GLU A 54 24.74 28.02 -22.99
C GLU A 54 25.38 29.39 -22.69
N GLY A 55 25.19 29.88 -21.45
CA GLY A 55 25.73 31.16 -20.97
C GLY A 55 24.71 32.24 -20.59
N GLN A 56 23.40 32.01 -20.79
CA GLN A 56 22.33 32.95 -20.43
C GLN A 56 21.74 32.69 -19.03
N THR A 57 21.48 33.76 -18.28
CA THR A 57 21.00 33.73 -16.88
C THR A 57 19.49 33.48 -16.79
N SER A 58 19.00 33.13 -15.59
CA SER A 58 17.59 32.77 -15.33
C SER A 58 16.54 33.82 -15.72
N GLU A 59 16.95 35.06 -15.98
CA GLU A 59 16.08 36.16 -16.43
C GLU A 59 15.73 36.06 -17.93
N ASP A 60 16.56 35.40 -18.75
CA ASP A 60 16.38 35.27 -20.20
C ASP A 60 15.31 34.24 -20.60
N PHE A 61 14.80 33.45 -19.65
CA PHE A 61 13.79 32.42 -19.92
C PHE A 61 12.45 32.97 -20.40
N ASN A 62 12.15 34.24 -20.10
CA ASN A 62 10.88 34.89 -20.45
C ASN A 62 10.95 35.67 -21.78
N ASP A 63 12.14 35.84 -22.37
CA ASP A 63 12.29 36.57 -23.63
C ASP A 63 12.28 35.61 -24.82
N VAL A 64 11.33 35.80 -25.74
CA VAL A 64 11.21 35.07 -27.01
C VAL A 64 12.50 35.19 -27.84
N SER A 65 13.22 36.31 -27.71
CA SER A 65 14.46 36.59 -28.44
C SER A 65 15.65 35.69 -28.05
N ALA A 66 15.62 35.12 -26.85
CA ALA A 66 16.65 34.20 -26.34
C ALA A 66 16.60 32.81 -26.98
N TYR A 67 15.48 32.45 -27.61
CA TYR A 67 15.25 31.15 -28.23
C TYR A 67 15.54 31.22 -29.74
N SER A 68 16.46 30.38 -30.22
CA SER A 68 16.91 30.42 -31.62
C SER A 68 15.77 30.17 -32.63
N LYS A 69 15.62 31.05 -33.64
CA LYS A 69 14.92 30.75 -34.91
C LYS A 69 15.78 29.82 -35.76
N GLY A 70 15.90 28.56 -35.34
CA GLY A 70 16.53 27.51 -36.15
C GLY A 70 15.67 27.19 -37.37
N ARG A 71 16.29 27.06 -38.55
CA ARG A 71 15.61 26.61 -39.77
C ARG A 71 15.06 25.20 -39.55
N ILE A 72 13.74 25.04 -39.74
CA ILE A 72 13.07 23.75 -39.84
C ILE A 72 13.56 23.10 -41.13
N GLY A 73 14.53 22.18 -41.04
CA GLY A 73 15.03 21.47 -42.21
C GLY A 73 16.40 20.82 -42.00
N GLY A 74 16.38 19.52 -41.71
CA GLY A 74 17.57 18.66 -41.73
C GLY A 74 17.64 17.76 -40.52
N ARG A 75 17.38 16.46 -40.73
CA ARG A 75 17.52 15.33 -39.79
C ARG A 75 18.33 15.66 -38.52
N GLY A 76 17.61 15.81 -37.40
CA GLY A 76 18.17 15.95 -36.04
C GLY A 76 17.50 16.98 -35.11
N SER A 77 16.28 17.49 -35.38
CA SER A 77 15.78 18.76 -34.82
C SER A 77 14.35 18.74 -34.25
N ASP A 78 14.03 17.89 -33.27
CA ASP A 78 12.71 17.91 -32.60
C ASP A 78 12.74 18.73 -31.30
N ASP A 79 13.21 19.96 -31.46
CA ASP A 79 13.21 21.00 -30.44
C ASP A 79 11.80 21.60 -30.37
N ILE A 80 11.02 21.19 -29.36
CA ILE A 80 9.68 21.68 -29.07
C ILE A 80 9.76 22.98 -28.26
N TRP A 81 8.86 23.93 -28.55
CA TRP A 81 8.80 25.17 -27.77
C TRP A 81 8.47 24.90 -26.30
N PRO A 82 9.07 25.63 -25.33
CA PRO A 82 8.62 25.62 -23.95
C PRO A 82 7.14 25.94 -23.86
N LEU A 83 6.46 25.35 -22.87
CA LEU A 83 5.03 25.55 -22.71
C LEU A 83 4.67 27.03 -22.71
N HIS A 84 5.43 27.90 -22.05
CA HIS A 84 5.13 29.35 -22.00
C HIS A 84 5.26 30.07 -23.35
N LEU A 85 5.97 29.50 -24.33
CA LEU A 85 6.23 30.09 -25.66
C LEU A 85 5.51 29.36 -26.79
N LEU A 86 4.83 28.25 -26.50
CA LEU A 86 4.08 27.49 -27.48
C LEU A 86 2.80 28.26 -27.88
N ASP A 87 2.80 28.89 -29.04
CA ASP A 87 1.59 29.53 -29.57
C ASP A 87 0.53 28.48 -29.94
N LEU A 88 -0.56 28.44 -29.17
CA LEU A 88 -1.66 27.49 -29.35
C LEU A 88 -2.53 27.81 -30.58
N LYS A 89 -2.38 29.01 -31.18
CA LYS A 89 -3.09 29.40 -32.41
C LYS A 89 -2.27 29.12 -33.67
N ASP A 90 -1.01 28.74 -33.52
CA ASP A 90 -0.14 28.39 -34.64
C ASP A 90 -0.30 26.89 -34.96
N ASP A 91 -0.89 26.61 -36.12
CA ASP A 91 -1.16 25.25 -36.59
C ASP A 91 0.11 24.38 -36.67
N ASN A 92 1.26 24.98 -36.98
CA ASN A 92 2.52 24.25 -37.11
C ASN A 92 3.10 23.91 -35.73
N HIS A 93 3.05 24.83 -34.77
CA HIS A 93 3.40 24.55 -33.38
C HIS A 93 2.55 23.42 -32.81
N MET A 94 1.23 23.50 -32.99
CA MET A 94 0.30 22.50 -32.49
C MET A 94 0.46 21.15 -33.20
N SER A 95 0.63 21.15 -34.53
CA SER A 95 0.81 19.92 -35.30
C SER A 95 2.09 19.15 -34.94
N VAL A 96 3.21 19.86 -34.74
CA VAL A 96 4.48 19.23 -34.36
C VAL A 96 4.38 18.65 -32.95
N THR A 97 3.80 19.41 -32.02
CA THR A 97 3.64 18.97 -30.62
C THR A 97 2.64 17.81 -30.51
N PHE A 98 1.54 17.86 -31.26
CA PHE A 98 0.55 16.78 -31.33
C PHE A 98 1.17 15.48 -31.81
N LYS A 99 1.92 15.50 -32.93
CA LYS A 99 2.57 14.29 -33.47
C LYS A 99 3.49 13.62 -32.45
N LEU A 100 4.15 14.41 -31.60
CA LEU A 100 5.02 13.90 -30.54
C LEU A 100 4.22 13.31 -29.37
N LEU A 101 3.17 14.00 -28.93
CA LEU A 101 2.52 13.74 -27.63
C LEU A 101 1.20 12.95 -27.71
N HIS A 102 0.55 12.87 -28.86
CA HIS A 102 -0.82 12.32 -28.97
C HIS A 102 -0.98 10.86 -28.53
N ASP A 103 0.07 10.06 -28.65
CA ASP A 103 0.09 8.64 -28.25
C ASP A 103 0.71 8.42 -26.86
N LEU A 104 1.20 9.48 -26.19
CA LEU A 104 1.87 9.34 -24.90
C LEU A 104 0.84 8.98 -23.80
N PRO A 105 0.97 7.83 -23.11
CA PRO A 105 -0.01 7.39 -22.11
C PRO A 105 -0.27 8.40 -21.00
N HIS A 106 0.76 9.15 -20.58
CA HIS A 106 0.66 10.16 -19.53
C HIS A 106 -0.22 11.36 -19.94
N VAL A 107 -0.20 11.76 -21.22
CA VAL A 107 -1.04 12.86 -21.74
C VAL A 107 -2.48 12.38 -21.88
N ILE A 108 -2.66 11.15 -22.37
CA ILE A 108 -3.96 10.49 -22.43
C ILE A 108 -4.58 10.39 -21.03
N GLN A 109 -3.80 9.94 -20.04
CA GLN A 109 -4.25 9.82 -18.67
C GLN A 109 -4.65 11.19 -18.11
N TYR A 110 -3.82 12.22 -18.31
CA TYR A 110 -4.14 13.58 -17.88
C TYR A 110 -5.47 14.06 -18.48
N TYR A 111 -5.67 13.86 -19.78
CA TYR A 111 -6.94 14.21 -20.43
C TYR A 111 -8.14 13.46 -19.81
N LEU A 112 -7.99 12.16 -19.57
CA LEU A 112 -9.05 11.36 -18.96
C LEU A 112 -9.36 11.85 -17.54
N ASP A 113 -8.34 12.08 -16.71
CA ASP A 113 -8.49 12.49 -15.31
C ASP A 113 -9.05 13.91 -15.15
N GLN A 114 -8.68 14.84 -16.03
CA GLN A 114 -9.11 16.24 -15.93
C GLN A 114 -10.45 16.52 -16.60
N PHE A 115 -10.76 15.86 -17.72
CA PHE A 115 -11.93 16.20 -18.53
C PHE A 115 -12.98 15.09 -18.57
N VAL A 116 -12.59 13.83 -18.78
CA VAL A 116 -13.57 12.76 -19.04
C VAL A 116 -14.12 12.18 -17.74
N PHE A 117 -13.26 11.82 -16.80
CA PHE A 117 -13.65 11.17 -15.56
C PHE A 117 -14.47 12.08 -14.65
N PRO A 118 -14.20 13.38 -14.45
CA PRO A 118 -15.08 14.22 -13.65
C PRO A 118 -16.50 14.30 -14.22
N LEU A 119 -16.62 14.39 -15.55
CA LEU A 119 -17.93 14.47 -16.22
C LEU A 119 -18.70 13.16 -16.24
N THR A 120 -17.98 12.04 -16.31
CA THR A 120 -18.61 10.73 -16.44
C THR A 120 -18.75 10.04 -15.09
N MET A 121 -17.74 10.08 -14.22
CA MET A 121 -17.64 9.25 -13.01
C MET A 121 -18.29 9.83 -11.75
N GLU A 122 -18.86 11.04 -11.78
CA GLU A 122 -19.47 11.63 -10.59
C GLU A 122 -20.65 10.78 -10.10
N HIS A 123 -21.56 10.39 -10.99
CA HIS A 123 -22.70 9.50 -10.71
C HIS A 123 -22.84 8.45 -11.81
N HIS A 124 -22.50 7.20 -11.51
CA HIS A 124 -22.80 6.05 -12.36
C HIS A 124 -23.71 5.06 -11.65
N HIS A 125 -24.60 4.47 -12.44
CA HIS A 125 -25.44 3.34 -12.04
C HIS A 125 -24.60 2.13 -11.63
N GLU A 126 -23.50 1.88 -12.34
CA GLU A 126 -22.55 0.80 -12.08
C GLU A 126 -21.21 1.38 -11.64
N LYS A 127 -20.70 0.89 -10.51
CA LYS A 127 -19.38 1.23 -10.00
C LYS A 127 -18.47 0.03 -10.15
N ILE A 128 -17.32 0.21 -10.78
CA ILE A 128 -16.27 -0.80 -10.80
C ILE A 128 -15.59 -0.74 -9.42
N SER A 129 -15.69 -1.83 -8.66
CA SER A 129 -15.00 -2.03 -7.40
C SER A 129 -14.07 -3.22 -7.54
N ALA A 130 -12.92 -3.16 -6.87
CA ALA A 130 -12.02 -4.30 -6.75
C ALA A 130 -11.73 -4.53 -5.26
N SER A 131 -11.88 -5.78 -4.81
CA SER A 131 -11.59 -6.23 -3.46
C SER A 131 -10.75 -7.51 -3.51
N GLY A 132 -10.15 -7.89 -2.38
CA GLY A 132 -9.43 -9.16 -2.28
C GLY A 132 -10.32 -10.39 -2.56
N GLN A 133 -11.65 -10.26 -2.48
CA GLN A 133 -12.59 -11.33 -2.83
C GLN A 133 -12.59 -11.60 -4.34
N ASP A 134 -12.32 -10.59 -5.18
CA ASP A 134 -12.29 -10.78 -6.63
C ASP A 134 -11.12 -11.68 -7.07
N LEU A 135 -10.09 -11.83 -6.22
CA LEU A 135 -9.06 -12.86 -6.40
C LEU A 135 -9.64 -14.29 -6.32
N GLY A 136 -10.76 -14.46 -5.62
CA GLY A 136 -11.52 -15.71 -5.58
C GLY A 136 -12.50 -15.88 -6.75
N GLY A 137 -12.68 -14.88 -7.62
CA GLY A 137 -13.58 -14.94 -8.76
C GLY A 137 -13.02 -15.73 -9.95
N GLU A 138 -13.85 -16.01 -10.96
CA GLU A 138 -13.44 -16.81 -12.12
C GLU A 138 -12.50 -16.10 -13.09
N MET A 139 -12.45 -14.77 -13.02
CA MET A 139 -11.67 -13.95 -13.94
C MET A 139 -10.15 -14.22 -13.84
N LEU A 140 -9.64 -14.50 -12.65
CA LEU A 140 -8.20 -14.62 -12.39
C LEU A 140 -7.72 -16.07 -12.29
N PHE A 141 -8.54 -16.98 -11.75
CA PHE A 141 -8.15 -18.37 -11.54
C PHE A 141 -9.25 -19.34 -11.99
N SER A 142 -8.88 -20.30 -12.86
CA SER A 142 -9.80 -21.31 -13.39
C SER A 142 -10.12 -22.45 -12.41
N LYS A 143 -9.38 -22.56 -11.31
CA LYS A 143 -9.57 -23.61 -10.30
C LYS A 143 -9.36 -23.04 -8.91
N ARG A 144 -10.35 -23.25 -8.04
CA ARG A 144 -10.35 -22.82 -6.63
C ARG A 144 -10.42 -24.07 -5.76
N VAL A 145 -9.53 -24.15 -4.78
CA VAL A 145 -9.46 -25.31 -3.86
C VAL A 145 -10.22 -25.02 -2.57
N GLY A 146 -10.36 -23.75 -2.20
CA GLY A 146 -11.13 -23.29 -1.05
C GLY A 146 -10.96 -21.79 -0.85
N PHE A 147 -11.83 -21.21 -0.02
CA PHE A 147 -11.75 -19.83 0.44
C PHE A 147 -11.78 -19.85 1.97
N SER A 148 -10.88 -19.10 2.60
CA SER A 148 -10.82 -18.96 4.05
C SER A 148 -10.85 -17.48 4.38
N GLY A 149 -11.73 -17.10 5.30
CA GLY A 149 -11.90 -15.73 5.75
C GLY A 149 -12.64 -15.70 7.08
N THR A 150 -12.64 -14.54 7.73
CA THR A 150 -13.44 -14.31 8.93
C THR A 150 -14.91 -14.53 8.58
N PRO A 151 -15.69 -15.28 9.40
CA PRO A 151 -17.08 -15.61 9.11
C PRO A 151 -17.87 -14.33 8.88
N SER A 152 -18.14 -14.10 7.62
CA SER A 152 -18.97 -13.05 7.07
C SER A 152 -19.55 -13.64 5.80
N ASP A 153 -20.77 -13.27 5.44
CA ASP A 153 -21.41 -13.74 4.18
C ASP A 153 -20.73 -13.19 2.91
N LEU A 154 -19.51 -12.68 3.06
CA LEU A 154 -18.67 -12.11 2.03
C LEU A 154 -17.84 -13.23 1.38
N LEU A 155 -18.46 -13.90 0.42
CA LEU A 155 -17.83 -14.85 -0.49
C LEU A 155 -17.95 -14.33 -1.94
N PRO A 156 -16.98 -14.64 -2.82
CA PRO A 156 -17.19 -14.52 -4.26
C PRO A 156 -18.50 -15.19 -4.66
N GLU A 157 -19.31 -14.52 -5.49
CA GLU A 157 -20.64 -15.01 -5.91
C GLU A 157 -20.57 -16.42 -6.50
N GLU A 158 -19.48 -16.72 -7.19
CA GLU A 158 -19.25 -18.00 -7.87
C GLU A 158 -18.90 -19.15 -6.92
N LEU A 159 -18.58 -18.86 -5.64
CA LEU A 159 -18.46 -19.88 -4.59
C LEU A 159 -19.82 -20.25 -3.96
N GLY A 160 -20.88 -19.52 -4.31
CA GLY A 160 -22.22 -19.74 -3.78
C GLY A 160 -22.39 -19.21 -2.36
N GLN A 161 -23.27 -19.87 -1.59
CA GLN A 161 -23.59 -19.46 -0.23
C GLN A 161 -22.64 -20.10 0.78
N CYS A 162 -22.25 -19.33 1.79
CA CYS A 162 -21.47 -19.84 2.92
C CYS A 162 -22.27 -20.92 3.64
N GLN A 163 -21.70 -22.12 3.75
CA GLN A 163 -22.26 -23.18 4.58
C GLN A 163 -21.57 -23.13 5.93
N TYR A 164 -22.29 -22.58 6.92
CA TYR A 164 -21.83 -22.58 8.29
C TYR A 164 -21.93 -23.99 8.88
N ASP A 165 -20.89 -24.37 9.62
CA ASP A 165 -20.87 -25.65 10.30
C ASP A 165 -21.81 -25.62 11.52
N GLU A 166 -22.70 -26.62 11.60
CA GLU A 166 -23.83 -26.61 12.53
C GLU A 166 -23.33 -26.72 13.98
N GLY A 167 -23.76 -25.79 14.83
CA GLY A 167 -23.44 -25.81 16.25
C GLY A 167 -22.07 -25.25 16.62
N VAL A 168 -21.26 -24.77 15.67
CA VAL A 168 -19.94 -24.15 15.97
C VAL A 168 -20.09 -22.93 16.89
N ASP A 169 -21.02 -22.01 16.60
CA ASP A 169 -21.28 -20.85 17.46
C ASP A 169 -21.73 -21.27 18.86
N GLY A 170 -22.56 -22.32 18.94
CA GLY A 170 -23.00 -22.90 20.20
C GLY A 170 -21.84 -23.49 21.01
N GLN A 171 -20.89 -24.16 20.35
CA GLN A 171 -19.67 -24.66 20.99
C GLN A 171 -18.78 -23.53 21.46
N ILE A 172 -18.56 -22.49 20.64
CA ILE A 172 -17.78 -21.31 21.01
C ILE A 172 -18.39 -20.66 22.26
N LEU A 173 -19.70 -20.40 22.26
CA LEU A 173 -20.39 -19.85 23.42
C LEU A 173 -20.31 -20.78 24.63
N HIS A 174 -20.48 -22.09 24.45
CA HIS A 174 -20.37 -23.07 25.52
C HIS A 174 -19.00 -23.01 26.20
N PHE A 175 -17.91 -22.99 25.44
CA PHE A 175 -16.56 -22.89 25.99
C PHE A 175 -16.29 -21.53 26.63
N LEU A 176 -16.66 -20.43 25.97
CA LEU A 176 -16.41 -19.08 26.47
C LEU A 176 -17.22 -18.72 27.73
N THR A 177 -18.34 -19.40 27.96
CA THR A 177 -19.20 -19.18 29.13
C THR A 177 -18.99 -20.21 30.25
N ASN A 178 -18.19 -21.26 30.01
CA ASN A 178 -17.91 -22.28 31.01
C ASN A 178 -16.82 -21.80 31.98
N GLU A 179 -17.19 -21.50 33.22
CA GLU A 179 -16.28 -21.04 34.27
C GLU A 179 -15.22 -22.07 34.68
N ALA A 180 -15.39 -23.35 34.33
CA ALA A 180 -14.35 -24.37 34.52
C ALA A 180 -13.20 -24.26 33.50
N ILE A 181 -13.40 -23.51 32.41
CA ILE A 181 -12.46 -23.38 31.29
C ILE A 181 -11.98 -21.93 31.18
N VAL A 182 -12.90 -20.97 31.29
CA VAL A 182 -12.61 -19.55 31.17
C VAL A 182 -12.76 -18.87 32.52
N SER A 183 -11.73 -18.11 32.90
CA SER A 183 -11.79 -17.19 34.02
C SER A 183 -11.55 -15.77 33.55
N SER A 184 -12.03 -14.80 34.32
CA SER A 184 -11.77 -13.39 34.07
C SER A 184 -11.22 -12.73 35.33
N ARG A 185 -10.30 -11.77 35.13
CA ARG A 185 -9.70 -10.99 36.21
C ARG A 185 -9.75 -9.52 35.85
N LEU A 186 -10.29 -8.71 36.75
CA LEU A 186 -10.23 -7.25 36.62
C LEU A 186 -8.82 -6.77 36.90
N MET A 187 -8.29 -5.92 36.01
CA MET A 187 -7.01 -5.25 36.20
C MET A 187 -7.18 -4.04 37.12
N GLU A 188 -6.16 -3.77 37.94
CA GLU A 188 -6.14 -2.60 38.81
C GLU A 188 -6.04 -1.29 38.00
N SER A 189 -6.55 -0.19 38.54
CA SER A 189 -6.51 1.12 37.88
C SER A 189 -5.08 1.61 37.58
N GLN A 190 -4.08 1.16 38.35
CA GLN A 190 -2.67 1.54 38.25
C GLN A 190 -1.83 0.47 37.52
N TRP A 191 -2.41 -0.15 36.49
CA TRP A 191 -1.73 -1.16 35.68
C TRP A 191 -0.62 -0.57 34.80
N SER A 192 0.31 -1.41 34.40
CA SER A 192 1.29 -1.11 33.36
C SER A 192 1.58 -2.39 32.58
N VAL A 193 2.14 -2.24 31.37
CA VAL A 193 2.53 -3.39 30.53
C VAL A 193 3.42 -4.36 31.31
N LYS A 194 4.43 -3.85 32.02
CA LYS A 194 5.33 -4.70 32.82
C LYS A 194 4.60 -5.42 33.95
N LYS A 195 3.73 -4.75 34.70
CA LYS A 195 2.93 -5.40 35.75
C LYS A 195 2.01 -6.49 35.19
N LEU A 196 1.41 -6.24 34.02
CA LEU A 196 0.58 -7.24 33.34
C LEU A 196 1.42 -8.47 32.97
N LEU A 197 2.59 -8.29 32.35
CA LEU A 197 3.51 -9.38 32.03
C LEU A 197 3.98 -10.11 33.30
N ASP A 198 4.35 -9.39 34.34
CA ASP A 198 4.78 -9.97 35.62
C ASP A 198 3.67 -10.79 36.28
N ASP A 199 2.40 -10.41 36.12
CA ASP A 199 1.26 -11.16 36.64
C ASP A 199 0.97 -12.42 35.83
N ILE A 200 1.12 -12.36 34.50
CA ILE A 200 1.05 -13.54 33.61
C ILE A 200 2.13 -14.57 33.97
N LEU A 201 3.33 -14.10 34.33
CA LEU A 201 4.44 -14.96 34.74
C LEU A 201 4.21 -15.71 36.07
N LYS A 202 3.27 -15.24 36.90
CA LYS A 202 2.93 -15.85 38.21
C LYS A 202 1.77 -16.84 38.14
N ALA A 203 1.20 -17.08 36.96
CA ALA A 203 0.06 -17.97 36.80
C ALA A 203 0.42 -19.41 37.21
N ASP A 204 -0.51 -20.05 37.92
CA ASP A 204 -0.45 -21.46 38.30
C ASP A 204 -1.82 -22.11 38.03
N PRO A 205 -1.93 -23.03 37.07
CA PRO A 205 -0.86 -23.52 36.20
C PRO A 205 -0.33 -22.43 35.22
N PRO A 206 0.90 -22.58 34.69
CA PRO A 206 1.47 -21.63 33.73
C PRO A 206 0.63 -21.51 32.45
N TYR A 207 0.47 -20.30 31.95
CA TYR A 207 -0.13 -20.08 30.63
C TYR A 207 0.84 -20.47 29.51
N HIS A 208 0.29 -21.01 28.43
CA HIS A 208 1.06 -21.40 27.23
C HIS A 208 1.08 -20.33 26.15
N ALA A 209 0.08 -19.44 26.13
CA ALA A 209 -0.02 -18.39 25.14
C ALA A 209 -0.60 -17.10 25.73
N LEU A 210 -0.17 -15.97 25.18
CA LEU A 210 -0.71 -14.65 25.43
C LEU A 210 -1.15 -14.02 24.10
N LEU A 211 -2.43 -13.67 24.03
CA LEU A 211 -3.07 -13.01 22.90
C LEU A 211 -3.43 -11.58 23.31
N ASP A 212 -2.73 -10.57 22.80
CA ASP A 212 -3.02 -9.17 23.09
C ASP A 212 -4.15 -8.63 22.20
N CYS A 213 -5.36 -9.13 22.41
CA CYS A 213 -6.56 -8.77 21.61
C CYS A 213 -7.03 -7.31 21.80
N GLY A 214 -6.42 -6.55 22.70
CA GLY A 214 -6.79 -5.16 23.02
C GLY A 214 -5.70 -4.13 22.70
N ALA A 215 -4.58 -4.55 22.07
CA ALA A 215 -3.38 -3.72 21.93
C ALA A 215 -2.94 -3.08 23.26
N LEU A 216 -3.00 -3.83 24.36
CA LEU A 216 -2.64 -3.37 25.70
C LEU A 216 -1.12 -3.30 25.88
N ILE A 217 -0.36 -4.15 25.19
CA ILE A 217 1.10 -4.24 25.27
C ILE A 217 1.70 -3.26 24.26
N THR A 218 1.67 -1.98 24.61
CA THR A 218 2.24 -0.91 23.79
C THR A 218 3.66 -0.54 24.25
N GLY A 219 4.44 0.02 23.33
CA GLY A 219 5.81 0.48 23.61
C GLY A 219 6.84 -0.65 23.78
N MET A 220 6.47 -1.88 23.45
CA MET A 220 7.36 -3.03 23.36
C MET A 220 7.12 -3.74 22.03
N SER A 221 8.20 -4.07 21.32
CA SER A 221 8.15 -4.99 20.18
C SER A 221 7.91 -6.42 20.66
N ASN A 222 7.41 -7.27 19.76
CA ASN A 222 7.19 -8.70 20.06
C ASN A 222 8.46 -9.41 20.56
N TYR A 223 9.62 -9.04 20.01
CA TYR A 223 10.92 -9.51 20.49
C TYR A 223 11.20 -9.05 21.93
N GLU A 224 10.92 -7.79 22.26
CA GLU A 224 11.13 -7.26 23.60
C GLU A 224 10.21 -7.90 24.63
N VAL A 225 8.96 -8.20 24.25
CA VAL A 225 8.03 -8.98 25.11
C VAL A 225 8.57 -10.39 25.32
N ALA A 226 8.95 -11.10 24.25
CA ALA A 226 9.53 -12.44 24.33
C ALA A 226 10.78 -12.47 25.23
N LYS A 227 11.67 -11.49 25.05
CA LYS A 227 12.87 -11.32 25.86
C LYS A 227 12.52 -11.05 27.32
N TYR A 228 11.58 -10.14 27.57
CA TYR A 228 11.14 -9.77 28.91
C TYR A 228 10.59 -10.98 29.66
N LEU A 229 9.75 -11.79 29.03
CA LEU A 229 9.19 -13.00 29.64
C LEU A 229 10.31 -13.97 30.09
N LEU A 230 11.26 -14.27 29.19
CA LEU A 230 12.38 -15.17 29.51
C LEU A 230 13.29 -14.64 30.62
N THR A 231 13.52 -13.33 30.69
CA THR A 231 14.41 -12.74 31.69
C THR A 231 13.77 -12.49 33.05
N ASN A 232 12.44 -12.37 33.11
CA ASN A 232 11.73 -11.93 34.33
C ASN A 232 10.92 -13.04 35.02
N GLY A 233 11.10 -14.30 34.63
CA GLY A 233 10.58 -15.43 35.42
C GLY A 233 9.63 -16.36 34.68
N LEU A 234 9.62 -16.38 33.35
CA LEU A 234 8.92 -17.43 32.61
C LEU A 234 9.46 -18.79 33.05
N THR A 235 8.56 -19.68 33.48
CA THR A 235 8.87 -21.02 34.02
C THR A 235 9.86 -21.78 33.14
N THR A 236 10.74 -22.56 33.76
CA THR A 236 11.75 -23.39 33.06
C THR A 236 11.14 -24.53 32.25
N GLU A 237 9.83 -24.75 32.35
CA GLU A 237 9.07 -25.66 31.47
C GLU A 237 9.11 -25.20 30.00
N PHE A 238 9.23 -23.89 29.77
CA PHE A 238 9.34 -23.31 28.43
C PHE A 238 10.80 -23.08 28.04
N ASP A 239 11.24 -23.66 26.92
CA ASP A 239 12.59 -23.50 26.35
C ASP A 239 12.72 -22.28 25.44
N GLY A 240 11.62 -21.60 25.13
CA GLY A 240 11.62 -20.41 24.29
C GLY A 240 10.25 -19.75 24.17
N VAL A 241 10.26 -18.57 23.57
CA VAL A 241 9.05 -17.78 23.29
C VAL A 241 8.90 -17.60 21.78
N ALA A 242 7.78 -18.09 21.23
CA ALA A 242 7.39 -17.87 19.85
C ALA A 242 6.74 -16.49 19.70
N PHE A 243 7.08 -15.78 18.63
CA PHE A 243 6.56 -14.44 18.33
C PHE A 243 6.63 -14.14 16.83
N LEU A 244 5.95 -13.09 16.37
CA LEU A 244 6.02 -12.61 14.98
C LEU A 244 6.94 -11.39 14.91
N ASP A 245 7.89 -11.37 13.98
CA ASP A 245 8.74 -10.20 13.76
C ASP A 245 8.09 -9.16 12.84
N SER A 246 8.77 -8.03 12.60
CA SER A 246 8.27 -6.93 11.77
C SER A 246 8.14 -7.27 10.27
N GLN A 247 8.49 -8.49 9.86
CA GLN A 247 8.31 -9.01 8.52
C GLN A 247 7.26 -10.14 8.49
N ASP A 248 6.42 -10.23 9.54
CA ASP A 248 5.37 -11.22 9.73
C ASP A 248 5.87 -12.67 9.78
N ARG A 249 7.11 -12.85 10.24
CA ARG A 249 7.77 -14.17 10.26
C ARG A 249 7.64 -14.79 11.63
N LYS A 250 7.28 -16.07 11.67
CA LYS A 250 7.24 -16.87 12.90
C LYS A 250 8.66 -17.10 13.41
N MET A 251 9.01 -16.45 14.50
CA MET A 251 10.30 -16.51 15.16
C MET A 251 10.19 -17.25 16.50
N MET A 252 11.32 -17.73 16.99
CA MET A 252 11.48 -18.31 18.32
C MET A 252 12.69 -17.67 18.98
N LEU A 253 12.48 -17.05 20.14
CA LEU A 253 13.58 -16.65 21.03
C LEU A 253 13.90 -17.82 21.96
N MET A 254 15.07 -18.43 21.78
CA MET A 254 15.54 -19.56 22.57
C MET A 254 15.99 -19.07 23.95
N ARG A 255 15.54 -19.73 25.02
CA ARG A 255 15.98 -19.43 26.40
C ARG A 255 17.49 -19.58 26.55
N HIS A 256 18.04 -20.68 26.04
CA HIS A 256 19.48 -20.91 26.11
C HIS A 256 20.19 -20.07 25.04
N GLY A 257 21.07 -19.18 25.48
CA GLY A 257 21.86 -18.32 24.59
C GLY A 257 21.13 -17.10 24.04
N MET A 258 19.82 -16.94 24.27
CA MET A 258 19.03 -15.77 23.85
C MET A 258 19.10 -15.47 22.34
N ASN A 259 19.21 -16.54 21.54
CA ASN A 259 19.28 -16.44 20.09
C ASN A 259 17.89 -16.55 19.47
N VAL A 260 17.69 -15.82 18.37
CA VAL A 260 16.44 -15.85 17.59
C VAL A 260 16.64 -16.73 16.36
N VAL A 261 15.74 -17.68 16.17
CA VAL A 261 15.69 -18.56 15.00
C VAL A 261 14.28 -18.60 14.41
N ARG A 262 14.12 -19.11 13.19
CA ARG A 262 12.78 -19.37 12.65
C ARG A 262 12.08 -20.43 13.51
N LEU A 263 10.78 -20.26 13.74
CA LEU A 263 10.00 -21.17 14.57
C LEU A 263 10.09 -22.63 14.08
N ASN A 264 10.07 -22.85 12.76
CA ASN A 264 10.19 -24.18 12.16
C ASN A 264 11.61 -24.78 12.21
N GLN A 265 12.62 -24.00 12.60
CA GLN A 265 14.02 -24.42 12.74
C GLN A 265 14.45 -24.56 14.20
N SER A 266 13.62 -24.18 15.16
CA SER A 266 13.99 -24.14 16.58
C SER A 266 14.18 -25.53 17.20
N GLY A 267 13.47 -26.54 16.68
CA GLY A 267 13.42 -27.87 17.28
C GLY A 267 12.69 -27.93 18.64
N ILE A 268 12.16 -26.82 19.14
CA ILE A 268 11.40 -26.78 20.40
C ILE A 268 9.98 -27.34 20.15
N PRO A 269 9.56 -28.38 20.89
CA PRO A 269 8.21 -28.94 20.75
C PRO A 269 7.15 -27.97 21.28
N SER A 270 5.91 -28.10 20.81
CA SER A 270 4.81 -27.16 21.14
C SER A 270 4.48 -27.06 22.63
N HIS A 271 4.67 -28.14 23.40
CA HIS A 271 4.45 -28.14 24.86
C HIS A 271 5.59 -27.49 25.66
N ARG A 272 6.72 -27.14 25.03
CA ARG A 272 7.87 -26.47 25.67
C ARG A 272 8.08 -25.05 25.15
N ARG A 273 7.07 -24.45 24.50
CA ARG A 273 7.12 -23.06 24.04
C ARG A 273 5.99 -22.25 24.64
N PHE A 274 6.30 -21.00 24.96
CA PHE A 274 5.28 -19.99 25.20
C PHE A 274 5.04 -19.23 23.89
N SER A 275 3.81 -18.83 23.57
CA SER A 275 3.51 -18.06 22.36
C SER A 275 2.98 -16.67 22.69
N PHE A 276 3.55 -15.62 22.10
CA PHE A 276 3.03 -14.27 22.20
C PHE A 276 2.52 -13.77 20.85
N TYR A 277 1.29 -13.25 20.84
CA TYR A 277 0.67 -12.59 19.71
C TYR A 277 0.32 -11.15 20.11
N ASP A 278 0.79 -10.18 19.33
CA ASP A 278 0.27 -8.82 19.41
C ASP A 278 -1.10 -8.72 18.74
N GLN A 279 -1.72 -7.54 18.84
CA GLN A 279 -3.04 -7.27 18.28
C GLN A 279 -3.17 -7.64 16.79
N ILE A 280 -2.21 -7.22 15.97
CA ILE A 280 -2.28 -7.37 14.51
C ILE A 280 -2.16 -8.84 14.13
N HIS A 281 -1.38 -9.61 14.90
CA HIS A 281 -1.12 -11.02 14.64
C HIS A 281 -2.08 -11.98 15.37
N THR A 282 -3.10 -11.48 16.07
CA THR A 282 -4.16 -12.35 16.64
C THR A 282 -5.06 -12.99 15.58
N THR A 283 -5.04 -12.48 14.34
CA THR A 283 -5.83 -13.00 13.21
C THR A 283 -4.93 -13.35 12.03
N GLY A 284 -5.29 -14.40 11.26
CA GLY A 284 -4.56 -14.82 10.07
C GLY A 284 -3.20 -15.50 10.30
N MET A 285 -2.71 -15.56 11.55
CA MET A 285 -1.46 -16.23 11.92
C MET A 285 -1.73 -17.47 12.78
N ASP A 286 -1.19 -18.61 12.36
CA ASP A 286 -1.30 -19.86 13.11
C ASP A 286 0.05 -20.28 13.70
N ILE A 287 0.19 -20.23 15.03
CA ILE A 287 1.21 -20.98 15.75
C ILE A 287 0.49 -22.10 16.51
N HIS A 288 0.73 -23.34 16.10
CA HIS A 288 0.13 -24.49 16.75
C HIS A 288 0.47 -24.50 18.26
N GLN A 289 -0.47 -24.84 19.12
CA GLN A 289 -0.18 -24.98 20.56
C GLN A 289 -0.10 -26.47 20.92
N CYS A 290 0.36 -26.80 22.13
CA CYS A 290 0.11 -28.13 22.65
C CYS A 290 -1.39 -28.32 22.85
N ILE A 291 -1.86 -29.55 22.63
CA ILE A 291 -3.18 -29.98 23.06
C ILE A 291 -2.95 -30.64 24.41
N ASP A 292 -3.70 -30.22 25.41
CA ASP A 292 -3.72 -30.86 26.74
C ASP A 292 -4.34 -32.26 26.67
#